data_AF-A0A7Y8I1E1-F1
#
_entry.id   AF-A0A7Y8I1E1-F1
#
_cell.length_a   1.000
_cell.length_b   1.000
_cell.length_c   1.000
_cell.angle_alpha   90.00
_cell.angle_beta   90.00
_cell.angle_gamma   90.00
#
_symmetry.space_group_name_H-M   'P 1'
#
loop_
_entity.id
_entity.type
_entity.pdbx_description
1 polymer ?
#
loop_
_entity_poly.entity_id
_entity_poly.type
_entity_poly.pdbx_seq_one_letter_code
_entity_poly.pdbx_strand_id
1 'polypeptide(L)'
;MRRRDLLLGAAAFSAPQPDLILLSPAEAARIKPSLEALRRKWISRGPWSVTFQRPGALSKAGPHDFFSEGPYWWPDPRNPKGPYIRRDGEVNPDRFTANDRDLSDMSEAVFALGAAAFYLNDKQAAARAWQVLDTWFLDPKTLMNPNLEFGQAIRGVTEGRGIGIIDTRPLIWCAAGITHLAAAFPDERDKPLRAWFGAYLEWLTTSKKGIDERDNGNNHSTWWATQTAAYARLCGNRAAEEATYNLALKSFIPKQFKPDGSAPAEEARTKSLGYSIMNLDGFALLARIAGRAALWDNLSRPIEYLAPFVLDPSKWTKPQISPIGRNRGYFLGLAGLHFQRRGWIEAQRRLGVPSNTWGALLASLLGSAA
;
A
#
# COMPACT_ATOMS: atom_id res chain seq x y z
N MET A 1 -46.59 50.72 4.96
CA MET A 1 -45.90 50.04 6.08
C MET A 1 -46.20 48.55 5.92
N ARG A 2 -45.31 47.64 5.48
CA ARG A 2 -43.93 47.33 5.84
C ARG A 2 -43.25 46.66 4.62
N ARG A 3 -42.05 47.09 4.25
CA ARG A 3 -41.13 46.28 3.41
C ARG A 3 -40.47 45.26 4.33
N ARG A 4 -40.55 43.97 3.97
CA ARG A 4 -39.78 42.90 4.60
C ARG A 4 -38.53 42.69 3.75
N ASP A 5 -37.39 43.07 4.29
CA ASP A 5 -36.08 42.74 3.74
C ASP A 5 -35.83 41.24 3.91
N LEU A 6 -35.78 40.52 2.79
CA LEU A 6 -35.31 39.14 2.72
C LEU A 6 -33.81 39.17 2.49
N LEU A 7 -33.06 39.05 3.59
CA LEU A 7 -31.64 38.68 3.57
C LEU A 7 -31.52 37.26 3.02
N LEU A 8 -31.14 37.14 1.75
CA LEU A 8 -30.63 35.90 1.18
C LEU A 8 -29.31 35.56 1.86
N GLY A 9 -29.32 34.55 2.73
CA GLY A 9 -28.12 33.96 3.30
C GLY A 9 -27.24 33.40 2.17
N ALA A 10 -26.03 33.94 2.03
CA ALA A 10 -25.02 33.37 1.17
C ALA A 10 -24.69 31.96 1.68
N ALA A 11 -25.05 30.94 0.90
CA ALA A 11 -24.54 29.60 1.11
C ALA A 11 -23.02 29.67 0.98
N ALA A 12 -22.31 29.43 2.09
CA ALA A 12 -20.87 29.28 2.06
C ALA A 12 -20.55 28.06 1.18
N PHE A 13 -20.11 28.31 -0.06
CA PHE A 13 -19.48 27.29 -0.87
C PHE A 13 -18.20 26.88 -0.15
N SER A 14 -18.25 25.77 0.60
CA SER A 14 -17.04 25.13 1.10
C SER A 14 -16.20 24.76 -0.11
N ALA A 15 -14.94 25.20 -0.17
CA ALA A 15 -14.00 24.73 -1.17
C ALA A 15 -14.03 23.18 -1.19
N PRO A 16 -13.98 22.55 -2.39
CA PRO A 16 -13.95 21.10 -2.47
C PRO A 16 -12.80 20.56 -1.62
N GLN A 17 -13.08 19.60 -0.73
CA GLN A 17 -12.03 18.99 0.07
C GLN A 17 -11.02 18.30 -0.84
N PRO A 18 -9.71 18.41 -0.56
CA PRO A 18 -8.71 17.70 -1.34
C PRO A 18 -8.94 16.20 -1.25
N ASP A 19 -8.66 15.50 -2.36
CA ASP A 19 -8.76 14.05 -2.48
C ASP A 19 -7.61 13.32 -1.75
N LEU A 20 -7.55 13.52 -0.44
CA LEU A 20 -6.52 12.94 0.43
C LEU A 20 -6.72 11.43 0.57
N ILE A 21 -5.62 10.69 0.53
CA ILE A 21 -5.62 9.24 0.73
C ILE A 21 -5.13 8.93 2.15
N LEU A 22 -5.80 7.98 2.81
CA LEU A 22 -5.46 7.38 4.11
C LEU A 22 -5.59 8.23 5.37
N LEU A 23 -5.30 9.53 5.33
CA LEU A 23 -5.33 10.38 6.52
C LEU A 23 -6.22 11.59 6.25
N SER A 24 -7.23 11.79 7.11
CA SER A 24 -8.09 12.98 7.07
C SER A 24 -7.57 14.10 7.98
N PRO A 25 -7.99 15.37 7.78
CA PRO A 25 -7.65 16.45 8.69
C PRO A 25 -8.07 16.22 10.14
N ALA A 26 -9.25 15.62 10.37
CA ALA A 26 -9.74 15.31 11.72
C ALA A 26 -8.88 14.23 12.41
N GLU A 27 -8.41 13.24 11.65
CA GLU A 27 -7.49 12.23 12.15
C GLU A 27 -6.11 12.81 12.43
N ALA A 28 -5.56 13.60 11.51
CA ALA A 28 -4.25 14.23 11.64
C ALA A 28 -4.15 15.15 12.85
N ALA A 29 -5.21 15.91 13.16
CA ALA A 29 -5.27 16.79 14.33
C ALA A 29 -5.03 16.04 15.66
N ARG A 30 -5.39 14.74 15.72
CA ARG A 30 -5.22 13.90 16.92
C ARG A 30 -3.84 13.25 17.03
N ILE A 31 -3.04 13.27 15.97
CA ILE A 31 -1.76 12.54 15.90
C ILE A 31 -0.58 13.43 15.53
N LYS A 32 -0.70 14.74 15.76
CA LYS A 32 0.35 15.75 15.48
C LYS A 32 1.75 15.36 15.98
N PRO A 33 1.95 14.85 17.21
CA PRO A 33 3.29 14.47 17.68
C PRO A 33 3.95 13.37 16.84
N SER A 34 3.15 12.44 16.31
CA SER A 34 3.65 11.34 15.48
C SER A 34 4.02 11.82 14.08
N LEU A 35 3.29 12.80 13.54
CA LEU A 35 3.67 13.48 12.29
C LEU A 35 5.01 14.21 12.46
N GLU A 36 5.22 14.92 13.57
CA GLU A 36 6.49 15.59 13.87
C GLU A 36 7.65 14.60 14.03
N ALA A 37 7.42 13.46 14.69
CA ALA A 37 8.42 12.40 14.85
C ALA A 37 8.82 11.78 13.51
N LEU A 38 7.85 11.47 12.65
CA LEU A 38 8.10 10.92 11.32
C LEU A 38 8.78 11.96 10.42
N ARG A 39 8.37 13.23 10.47
CA ARG A 39 9.07 14.33 9.80
C ARG A 39 10.55 14.35 10.19
N ARG A 40 10.87 14.33 11.49
CA ARG A 40 12.27 14.32 11.97
C ARG A 40 13.04 13.11 11.46
N LYS A 41 12.41 11.92 11.42
CA LYS A 41 13.03 10.69 10.90
C LYS A 41 13.40 10.80 9.43
N TRP A 42 12.56 11.41 8.61
CA TRP A 42 12.66 11.31 7.15
C TRP A 42 13.30 12.53 6.48
N ILE A 43 13.30 13.71 7.10
CA ILE A 43 13.73 14.98 6.48
C ILE A 43 15.16 14.95 5.90
N SER A 44 16.07 14.17 6.49
CA SER A 44 17.47 14.08 6.06
C SER A 44 17.84 12.79 5.32
N ARG A 45 16.90 11.83 5.16
CA ARG A 45 17.18 10.53 4.52
C ARG A 45 16.97 10.60 3.01
N GLY A 46 17.69 9.78 2.25
CA GLY A 46 17.60 9.71 0.78
C GLY A 46 18.40 10.82 0.05
N PRO A 47 18.09 11.11 -1.23
CA PRO A 47 17.05 10.48 -2.03
C PRO A 47 17.40 9.03 -2.39
N TRP A 48 16.45 8.31 -2.96
CA TRP A 48 16.60 6.92 -3.42
C TRP A 48 16.25 6.84 -4.90
N SER A 49 16.74 5.81 -5.60
CA SER A 49 16.43 5.58 -7.01
C SER A 49 16.72 4.12 -7.38
N VAL A 50 15.93 3.59 -8.32
CA VAL A 50 16.20 2.28 -8.95
C VAL A 50 17.54 2.21 -9.67
N THR A 51 18.16 3.35 -9.97
CA THR A 51 19.44 3.43 -10.69
C THR A 51 20.66 3.27 -9.78
N PHE A 52 20.52 3.51 -8.47
CA PHE A 52 21.66 3.57 -7.54
C PHE A 52 22.28 2.21 -7.26
N GLN A 53 21.46 1.15 -7.25
CA GLN A 53 21.91 -0.22 -7.06
C GLN A 53 21.28 -1.08 -8.16
N ARG A 54 22.11 -1.78 -8.92
CA ARG A 54 21.66 -2.59 -10.06
C ARG A 54 21.99 -4.06 -9.86
N PRO A 55 21.18 -4.98 -10.40
CA PRO A 55 21.41 -6.42 -10.30
C PRO A 55 22.63 -6.91 -11.09
N GLY A 56 23.29 -6.04 -11.85
CA GLY A 56 24.43 -6.40 -12.70
C GLY A 56 24.05 -7.49 -13.69
N ALA A 57 24.91 -8.51 -13.82
CA ALA A 57 24.70 -9.63 -14.74
C ALA A 57 23.55 -10.58 -14.35
N LEU A 58 22.87 -10.36 -13.22
CA LEU A 58 21.75 -11.20 -12.77
C LEU A 58 20.45 -10.99 -13.57
N SER A 59 20.35 -9.90 -14.35
CA SER A 59 19.13 -9.55 -15.09
C SER A 59 19.44 -8.78 -16.37
N LYS A 60 18.48 -8.81 -17.30
CA LYS A 60 18.45 -7.95 -18.48
C LYS A 60 17.78 -6.59 -18.25
N ALA A 61 17.36 -6.28 -17.02
CA ALA A 61 16.73 -5.02 -16.65
C ALA A 61 17.63 -3.82 -16.97
N GLY A 62 17.12 -2.87 -17.77
CA GLY A 62 17.80 -1.62 -18.08
C GLY A 62 18.00 -0.74 -16.83
N PRO A 63 18.81 0.33 -16.91
CA PRO A 63 19.17 1.14 -15.73
C PRO A 63 17.96 1.72 -14.99
N HIS A 64 16.89 2.07 -15.71
CA HIS A 64 15.65 2.65 -15.17
C HIS A 64 14.57 1.63 -14.81
N ASP A 65 14.79 0.34 -15.06
CA ASP A 65 13.81 -0.70 -14.76
C ASP A 65 13.91 -1.12 -13.30
N PHE A 66 12.77 -1.16 -12.61
CA PHE A 66 12.72 -1.77 -11.29
C PHE A 66 12.98 -3.28 -11.37
N PHE A 67 13.85 -3.79 -10.49
CA PHE A 67 14.21 -5.20 -10.44
C PHE A 67 14.11 -5.73 -9.01
N SER A 68 13.50 -6.91 -8.88
CA SER A 68 13.48 -7.69 -7.65
C SER A 68 13.48 -9.18 -7.98
N GLU A 69 13.82 -10.02 -7.01
CA GLU A 69 13.80 -11.47 -7.16
C GLU A 69 12.68 -12.11 -6.32
N GLY A 70 12.06 -13.15 -6.86
CA GLY A 70 11.01 -13.87 -6.15
C GLY A 70 11.53 -14.42 -4.81
N PRO A 71 10.87 -14.14 -3.66
CA PRO A 71 11.46 -14.36 -2.36
C PRO A 71 11.70 -15.83 -2.01
N TYR A 72 10.97 -16.76 -2.63
CA TYR A 72 10.95 -18.18 -2.27
C TYR A 72 11.69 -19.08 -3.26
N TRP A 73 12.62 -18.52 -4.04
CA TRP A 73 13.35 -19.24 -5.07
C TRP A 73 14.81 -19.42 -4.66
N TRP A 74 15.28 -20.67 -4.69
CA TRP A 74 16.58 -21.10 -4.18
C TRP A 74 17.37 -21.87 -5.25
N PRO A 75 18.71 -21.86 -5.22
CA PRO A 75 19.51 -22.76 -6.04
C PRO A 75 19.11 -24.23 -5.82
N ASP A 76 19.04 -25.03 -6.89
CA ASP A 76 18.85 -26.48 -6.76
C ASP A 76 20.18 -27.12 -6.32
N PRO A 77 20.26 -27.76 -5.12
CA PRO A 77 21.49 -28.42 -4.68
C PRO A 77 21.91 -29.57 -5.59
N ARG A 78 20.98 -30.16 -6.35
CA ARG A 78 21.25 -31.26 -7.30
C ARG A 78 21.71 -30.74 -8.66
N ASN A 79 21.40 -29.49 -9.00
CA ASN A 79 21.86 -28.83 -10.21
C ASN A 79 22.15 -27.34 -9.93
N PRO A 80 23.31 -27.01 -9.33
CA PRO A 80 23.64 -25.64 -8.94
C PRO A 80 23.69 -24.63 -10.09
N LYS A 81 23.82 -25.10 -11.34
CA LYS A 81 23.81 -24.28 -12.57
C LYS A 81 22.42 -24.22 -13.24
N GLY A 82 21.44 -24.96 -12.71
CA GLY A 82 20.09 -25.04 -13.24
C GLY A 82 19.17 -23.92 -12.77
N PRO A 83 17.90 -23.95 -13.21
CA PRO A 83 16.88 -23.01 -12.73
C PRO A 83 16.68 -23.11 -11.22
N TYR A 84 16.34 -21.99 -10.59
CA TYR A 84 16.00 -21.98 -9.17
C TYR A 84 14.71 -22.79 -8.92
N ILE A 85 14.60 -23.34 -7.71
CA ILE A 85 13.45 -24.13 -7.24
C ILE A 85 12.70 -23.40 -6.14
N ARG A 86 11.38 -23.60 -6.08
CA ARG A 86 10.51 -22.93 -5.11
C ARG A 86 10.50 -23.65 -3.76
N ARG A 87 10.65 -22.89 -2.66
CA ARG A 87 10.45 -23.33 -1.26
C ARG A 87 9.46 -22.40 -0.56
N ASP A 88 8.18 -22.76 -0.54
CA ASP A 88 7.12 -21.83 -0.14
C ASP A 88 7.26 -21.36 1.31
N GLY A 89 7.34 -20.04 1.48
CA GLY A 89 7.51 -19.42 2.80
C GLY A 89 8.96 -19.37 3.29
N GLU A 90 9.92 -20.00 2.62
CA GLU A 90 11.35 -19.91 2.96
C GLU A 90 12.01 -18.83 2.12
N VAL A 91 12.32 -17.69 2.74
CA VAL A 91 12.87 -16.52 2.05
C VAL A 91 14.35 -16.73 1.75
N ASN A 92 14.74 -16.64 0.48
CA ASN A 92 16.14 -16.62 0.07
C ASN A 92 16.79 -15.28 0.47
N PRO A 93 17.77 -15.27 1.39
CA PRO A 93 18.43 -14.04 1.83
C PRO A 93 19.39 -13.46 0.77
N ASP A 94 19.89 -14.29 -0.16
CA ASP A 94 20.89 -13.90 -1.16
C ASP A 94 20.27 -13.30 -2.43
N ARG A 95 18.96 -13.06 -2.40
CA ARG A 95 18.22 -12.44 -3.49
C ARG A 95 18.50 -10.94 -3.53
N PHE A 96 18.44 -10.34 -4.71
CA PHE A 96 18.51 -8.90 -4.87
C PHE A 96 17.24 -8.24 -4.29
N THR A 97 17.43 -7.29 -3.36
CA THR A 97 16.33 -6.55 -2.72
C THR A 97 16.58 -5.05 -2.65
N ALA A 98 17.58 -4.52 -3.36
CA ALA A 98 17.96 -3.12 -3.20
C ALA A 98 16.82 -2.18 -3.62
N ASN A 99 16.23 -2.42 -4.80
CA ASN A 99 15.14 -1.59 -5.29
C ASN A 99 13.88 -1.71 -4.43
N ASP A 100 13.57 -2.89 -3.87
CA ASP A 100 12.46 -3.05 -2.92
C ASP A 100 12.63 -2.14 -1.69
N ARG A 101 13.85 -2.12 -1.12
CA ARG A 101 14.18 -1.30 0.06
C ARG A 101 14.10 0.18 -0.28
N ASP A 102 14.69 0.58 -1.40
CA ASP A 102 14.74 1.96 -1.86
C ASP A 102 13.33 2.48 -2.20
N LEU A 103 12.48 1.68 -2.84
CA LEU A 103 11.06 2.02 -3.11
C LEU A 103 10.27 2.18 -1.82
N SER A 104 10.47 1.29 -0.85
CA SER A 104 9.81 1.36 0.46
C SER A 104 10.21 2.62 1.22
N ASP A 105 11.52 2.86 1.37
CA ASP A 105 12.04 4.04 2.07
C ASP A 105 11.60 5.34 1.39
N MET A 106 11.68 5.41 0.05
CA MET A 106 11.20 6.55 -0.73
C MET A 106 9.72 6.82 -0.47
N SER A 107 8.87 5.80 -0.58
CA SER A 107 7.43 5.95 -0.44
C SER A 107 7.02 6.34 0.98
N GLU A 108 7.70 5.76 1.98
CA GLU A 108 7.49 6.09 3.39
C GLU A 108 7.95 7.52 3.73
N ALA A 109 9.05 7.98 3.13
CA ALA A 109 9.53 9.35 3.27
C ALA A 109 8.56 10.34 2.64
N VAL A 110 8.11 10.10 1.41
CA VAL A 110 7.13 10.94 0.71
C VAL A 110 5.83 11.04 1.50
N PHE A 111 5.34 9.94 2.06
CA PHE A 111 4.13 9.98 2.89
C PHE A 111 4.33 10.84 4.15
N ALA A 112 5.40 10.60 4.90
CA ALA A 112 5.68 11.34 6.13
C ALA A 112 5.87 12.84 5.86
N LEU A 113 6.65 13.19 4.84
CA LEU A 113 6.98 14.57 4.52
C LEU A 113 5.81 15.30 3.87
N GLY A 114 5.03 14.64 2.98
CA GLY A 114 3.82 15.20 2.41
C GLY A 114 2.74 15.46 3.47
N ALA A 115 2.54 14.51 4.40
CA ALA A 115 1.62 14.70 5.53
C ALA A 115 2.11 15.83 6.47
N ALA A 116 3.41 15.90 6.77
CA ALA A 116 3.97 17.00 7.57
C ALA A 116 3.81 18.36 6.87
N ALA A 117 4.07 18.43 5.57
CA ALA A 117 3.86 19.62 4.78
C ALA A 117 2.40 20.09 4.89
N PHE A 118 1.44 19.20 4.65
CA PHE A 118 0.03 19.55 4.68
C PHE A 118 -0.50 19.90 6.08
N TYR A 119 -0.27 19.04 7.07
CA TYR A 119 -0.89 19.19 8.40
C TYR A 119 -0.11 20.10 9.36
N LEU A 120 1.20 20.29 9.12
CA LEU A 120 2.06 21.14 9.96
C LEU A 120 2.49 22.43 9.24
N ASN A 121 2.06 22.63 7.99
CA ASN A 121 2.48 23.74 7.14
C ASN A 121 4.03 23.82 7.00
N ASP A 122 4.69 22.65 6.96
CA ASP A 122 6.15 22.56 6.96
C ASP A 122 6.73 22.67 5.54
N LYS A 123 7.19 23.88 5.21
CA LYS A 123 7.83 24.20 3.91
C LYS A 123 9.11 23.40 3.65
N GLN A 124 9.88 23.06 4.69
CA GLN A 124 11.11 22.29 4.52
C GLN A 124 10.79 20.84 4.17
N ALA A 125 9.78 20.27 4.83
CA ALA A 125 9.27 18.95 4.49
C ALA A 125 8.73 18.91 3.04
N ALA A 126 8.02 19.96 2.61
CA ALA A 126 7.52 20.07 1.24
C ALA A 126 8.65 20.08 0.21
N ALA A 127 9.65 20.96 0.39
CA ALA A 127 10.81 21.04 -0.51
C ALA A 127 11.56 19.71 -0.60
N ARG A 128 11.73 19.03 0.55
CA ARG A 128 12.39 17.72 0.59
C ARG A 128 11.58 16.63 -0.09
N ALA A 129 10.26 16.58 0.13
CA ALA A 129 9.39 15.60 -0.51
C ALA A 129 9.44 15.74 -2.03
N TRP A 130 9.38 16.97 -2.54
CA TRP A 130 9.51 17.22 -3.98
C TRP A 130 10.87 16.81 -4.54
N GLN A 131 11.98 17.01 -3.80
CA GLN A 131 13.29 16.52 -4.22
C GLN A 131 13.35 14.99 -4.31
N VAL A 132 12.77 14.28 -3.35
CA VAL A 132 12.71 12.81 -3.37
C VAL A 132 11.88 12.30 -4.54
N LEU A 133 10.73 12.94 -4.82
CA LEU A 133 9.86 12.62 -5.95
C LEU A 133 10.56 12.89 -7.29
N ASP A 134 11.26 14.01 -7.41
CA ASP A 134 12.01 14.38 -8.60
C ASP A 134 13.07 13.31 -8.93
N THR A 135 13.87 12.90 -7.95
CA THR A 135 14.89 11.85 -8.14
C THR A 135 14.28 10.50 -8.55
N TRP A 136 13.16 10.07 -7.96
CA TRP A 136 12.61 8.75 -8.27
C TRP A 136 11.82 8.71 -9.58
N PHE A 137 11.10 9.77 -9.93
CA PHE A 137 10.10 9.72 -10.99
C PHE A 137 10.40 10.60 -12.21
N LEU A 138 11.19 11.67 -12.06
CA LEU A 138 11.25 12.75 -13.04
C LEU A 138 12.66 12.97 -13.62
N ASP A 139 13.70 12.94 -12.80
CA ASP A 139 15.07 13.17 -13.27
C ASP A 139 15.46 12.06 -14.27
N PRO A 140 15.77 12.41 -15.53
CA PRO A 140 16.08 11.43 -16.56
C PRO A 140 17.32 10.58 -16.26
N LYS A 141 18.16 10.97 -15.29
CA LYS A 141 19.32 10.18 -14.85
C LYS A 141 18.94 9.11 -13.83
N THR A 142 17.83 9.27 -13.12
CA THR A 142 17.50 8.45 -11.94
C THR A 142 16.08 7.91 -11.93
N LEU A 143 15.23 8.29 -12.88
CA LEU A 143 13.83 7.88 -12.87
C LEU A 143 13.64 6.36 -12.93
N MET A 144 12.55 5.89 -12.36
CA MET A 144 12.03 4.54 -12.60
C MET A 144 11.09 4.57 -13.82
N ASN A 145 11.17 3.58 -14.71
CA ASN A 145 10.17 3.43 -15.77
C ASN A 145 8.78 3.09 -15.18
N PRO A 146 7.67 3.60 -15.75
CA PRO A 146 6.32 3.38 -15.22
C PRO A 146 5.78 1.98 -15.57
N ASN A 147 6.51 0.92 -15.23
CA ASN A 147 6.10 -0.47 -15.35
C ASN A 147 6.83 -1.37 -14.33
N LEU A 148 6.45 -2.64 -14.28
CA LEU A 148 7.13 -3.65 -13.46
C LEU A 148 7.49 -4.89 -14.28
N GLU A 149 8.17 -4.70 -15.41
CA GLU A 149 8.53 -5.81 -16.30
C GLU A 149 9.48 -6.82 -15.68
N PHE A 150 10.32 -6.39 -14.72
CA PHE A 150 11.35 -7.22 -14.08
C PHE A 150 11.11 -7.45 -12.57
N GLY A 151 9.85 -7.34 -12.14
CA GLY A 151 9.44 -7.65 -10.77
C GLY A 151 9.43 -9.16 -10.50
N GLN A 152 10.02 -9.56 -9.37
CA GLN A 152 10.18 -10.93 -8.88
C GLN A 152 10.67 -11.92 -9.95
N ALA A 153 11.77 -11.56 -10.61
CA ALA A 153 12.53 -12.45 -11.47
C ALA A 153 12.91 -13.76 -10.74
N ILE A 154 13.12 -14.81 -11.51
CA ILE A 154 13.57 -16.12 -11.02
C ILE A 154 14.71 -16.57 -11.93
N ARG A 155 15.90 -16.73 -11.35
CA ARG A 155 17.10 -17.11 -12.09
C ARG A 155 16.88 -18.43 -12.84
N GLY A 156 17.13 -18.40 -14.16
CA GLY A 156 16.94 -19.54 -15.06
C GLY A 156 15.49 -19.88 -15.40
N VAL A 157 14.50 -19.07 -14.98
CA VAL A 157 13.07 -19.31 -15.26
C VAL A 157 12.40 -18.12 -15.95
N THR A 158 12.49 -16.91 -15.37
CA THR A 158 11.85 -15.71 -15.94
C THR A 158 12.54 -14.43 -15.49
N GLU A 159 12.55 -13.41 -16.35
CA GLU A 159 13.05 -12.07 -16.05
C GLU A 159 12.10 -11.25 -15.16
N GLY A 160 10.84 -11.66 -15.05
CA GLY A 160 9.82 -11.01 -14.21
C GLY A 160 8.44 -11.63 -14.39
N ARG A 161 7.49 -11.30 -13.52
CA ARG A 161 6.15 -11.93 -13.49
C ARG A 161 5.10 -11.03 -12.83
N GLY A 162 3.83 -11.29 -13.14
CA GLY A 162 2.69 -10.53 -12.57
C GLY A 162 2.73 -10.44 -11.05
N ILE A 163 3.05 -11.55 -10.38
CA ILE A 163 3.14 -11.59 -8.92
C ILE A 163 4.25 -10.73 -8.29
N GLY A 164 5.12 -10.13 -9.11
CA GLY A 164 6.03 -9.10 -8.67
C GLY A 164 5.36 -7.77 -8.32
N ILE A 165 4.14 -7.50 -8.81
CA ILE A 165 3.39 -6.26 -8.52
C ILE A 165 3.13 -6.08 -7.03
N ILE A 166 3.17 -7.15 -6.23
CA ILE A 166 3.10 -7.08 -4.77
C ILE A 166 4.27 -6.29 -4.14
N ASP A 167 5.39 -6.15 -4.84
CA ASP A 167 6.57 -5.42 -4.35
C ASP A 167 6.32 -3.91 -4.36
N THR A 168 5.43 -3.43 -5.23
CA THR A 168 5.12 -1.99 -5.36
C THR A 168 4.02 -1.49 -4.43
N ARG A 169 3.52 -2.31 -3.50
CA ARG A 169 2.56 -1.85 -2.46
C ARG A 169 2.98 -0.55 -1.76
N PRO A 170 4.27 -0.29 -1.46
CA PRO A 170 4.68 0.98 -0.87
C PRO A 170 4.29 2.21 -1.67
N LEU A 171 4.12 2.13 -3.00
CA LEU A 171 3.67 3.27 -3.81
C LEU A 171 2.27 3.77 -3.39
N ILE A 172 1.46 3.00 -2.67
CA ILE A 172 0.23 3.49 -2.03
C ILE A 172 0.55 4.62 -1.03
N TRP A 173 1.62 4.46 -0.24
CA TRP A 173 2.09 5.50 0.69
C TRP A 173 2.61 6.72 -0.07
N CYS A 174 3.35 6.49 -1.16
CA CYS A 174 3.81 7.56 -2.04
C CYS A 174 2.63 8.36 -2.59
N ALA A 175 1.61 7.69 -3.14
CA ALA A 175 0.40 8.33 -3.64
C ALA A 175 -0.32 9.14 -2.55
N ALA A 176 -0.43 8.59 -1.34
CA ALA A 176 -0.96 9.33 -0.20
C ALA A 176 -0.13 10.59 0.09
N GLY A 177 1.20 10.50 0.17
CA GLY A 177 2.07 11.66 0.37
C GLY A 177 1.93 12.74 -0.71
N ILE A 178 1.84 12.34 -1.98
CA ILE A 178 1.67 13.27 -3.11
C ILE A 178 0.35 14.04 -2.98
N THR A 179 -0.76 13.38 -2.66
CA THR A 179 -2.06 14.07 -2.50
C THR A 179 -2.03 15.14 -1.41
N HIS A 180 -1.34 14.88 -0.28
CA HIS A 180 -1.14 15.86 0.77
C HIS A 180 -0.21 17.00 0.34
N LEU A 181 0.93 16.65 -0.27
CA LEU A 181 1.95 17.60 -0.69
C LEU A 181 1.39 18.60 -1.70
N ALA A 182 0.77 18.12 -2.77
CA ALA A 182 0.22 18.96 -3.84
C ALA A 182 -0.93 19.85 -3.36
N ALA A 183 -1.71 19.41 -2.35
CA ALA A 183 -2.80 20.20 -1.79
C ALA A 183 -2.31 21.40 -0.94
N ALA A 184 -1.14 21.29 -0.29
CA ALA A 184 -0.58 22.36 0.54
C ALA A 184 0.48 23.20 -0.18
N PHE A 185 1.31 22.57 -1.02
CA PHE A 185 2.42 23.18 -1.74
C PHE A 185 2.39 22.76 -3.22
N PRO A 186 1.48 23.34 -4.01
CA PRO A 186 1.43 23.10 -5.46
C PRO A 186 2.78 23.41 -6.11
N ASP A 187 3.16 22.57 -7.07
CA ASP A 187 4.44 22.65 -7.76
C ASP A 187 4.27 22.14 -9.20
N GLU A 188 5.05 22.68 -10.13
CA GLU A 188 4.98 22.27 -11.55
C GLU A 188 5.33 20.80 -11.78
N ARG A 189 6.10 20.19 -10.86
CA ARG A 189 6.44 18.76 -10.85
C ARG A 189 5.24 17.84 -10.62
N ASP A 190 4.13 18.34 -10.07
CA ASP A 190 2.92 17.53 -9.83
C ASP A 190 2.34 16.96 -11.13
N LYS A 191 2.33 17.76 -12.21
CA LYS A 191 1.78 17.34 -13.51
C LYS A 191 2.54 16.15 -14.12
N PRO A 192 3.87 16.19 -14.35
CA PRO A 192 4.59 15.05 -14.88
C PRO A 192 4.60 13.85 -13.92
N LEU A 193 4.54 14.07 -12.61
CA LEU A 193 4.43 12.99 -11.62
C LEU A 193 3.09 12.24 -11.75
N ARG A 194 1.98 12.95 -11.87
CA ARG A 194 0.67 12.33 -12.14
C ARG A 194 0.62 11.64 -13.50
N ALA A 195 1.34 12.15 -14.50
CA ALA A 195 1.49 11.48 -15.78
C ALA A 195 2.23 10.14 -15.64
N TRP A 196 3.29 10.08 -14.82
CA TRP A 196 3.98 8.83 -14.49
C TRP A 196 3.05 7.81 -13.84
N PHE A 197 2.29 8.21 -12.82
CA PHE A 197 1.32 7.32 -12.17
C PHE A 197 0.17 6.92 -13.09
N GLY A 198 -0.23 7.81 -14.01
CA GLY A 198 -1.21 7.51 -15.06
C GLY A 198 -0.73 6.42 -16.02
N ALA A 199 0.52 6.54 -16.49
CA ALA A 199 1.16 5.52 -17.32
C ALA A 199 1.34 4.19 -16.57
N TYR A 200 1.73 4.24 -15.29
CA TYR A 200 1.85 3.04 -14.45
C TYR A 200 0.49 2.37 -14.24
N LEU A 201 -0.58 3.14 -14.01
CA LEU A 201 -1.94 2.65 -13.87
C LEU A 201 -2.45 2.01 -15.17
N GLU A 202 -2.17 2.62 -16.32
CA GLU A 202 -2.50 2.05 -17.63
C GLU A 202 -1.77 0.71 -17.82
N TRP A 203 -0.46 0.66 -17.59
CA TRP A 203 0.32 -0.57 -17.66
C TRP A 203 -0.22 -1.64 -16.69
N LEU A 204 -0.53 -1.25 -15.43
CA LEU A 204 -1.04 -2.15 -14.39
C LEU A 204 -2.39 -2.77 -14.75
N THR A 205 -3.21 -2.07 -15.55
CA THR A 205 -4.57 -2.50 -15.88
C THR A 205 -4.69 -3.17 -17.25
N THR A 206 -3.72 -2.97 -18.14
CA THR A 206 -3.78 -3.45 -19.53
C THR A 206 -2.65 -4.42 -19.90
N SER A 207 -1.51 -4.38 -19.22
CA SER A 207 -0.40 -5.29 -19.53
C SER A 207 -0.74 -6.72 -19.13
N LYS A 208 -0.08 -7.69 -19.79
CA LYS A 208 -0.20 -9.10 -19.43
C LYS A 208 0.14 -9.34 -17.95
N LYS A 209 1.23 -8.74 -17.44
CA LYS A 209 1.64 -8.90 -16.03
C LYS A 209 0.63 -8.31 -15.06
N GLY A 210 0.08 -7.14 -15.38
CA GLY A 210 -1.01 -6.52 -14.64
C GLY A 210 -2.26 -7.39 -14.57
N ILE A 211 -2.67 -7.96 -15.71
CA ILE A 211 -3.83 -8.86 -15.80
C ILE A 211 -3.57 -10.17 -15.03
N ASP A 212 -2.38 -10.76 -15.17
CA ASP A 212 -1.99 -11.99 -14.45
C ASP A 212 -2.04 -11.79 -12.91
N GLU A 213 -1.68 -10.59 -12.42
CA GLU A 213 -1.79 -10.24 -11.00
C GLU A 213 -3.24 -10.01 -10.57
N ARG A 214 -4.00 -9.25 -11.36
CA ARG A 214 -5.43 -8.99 -11.13
C ARG A 214 -6.21 -10.29 -10.99
N ASP A 215 -5.92 -11.27 -11.86
CA ASP A 215 -6.68 -12.51 -11.96
C ASP A 215 -6.08 -13.67 -11.13
N ASN A 216 -5.12 -13.39 -10.24
CA ASN A 216 -4.44 -14.40 -9.43
C ASN A 216 -5.37 -15.18 -8.47
N GLY A 217 -6.45 -14.55 -8.00
CA GLY A 217 -7.50 -15.18 -7.21
C GLY A 217 -7.20 -15.32 -5.71
N ASN A 218 -6.15 -14.65 -5.21
CA ASN A 218 -5.75 -14.64 -3.80
C ASN A 218 -5.32 -13.20 -3.40
N ASN A 219 -4.56 -13.06 -2.31
CA ASN A 219 -4.02 -11.80 -1.81
C ASN A 219 -3.35 -10.92 -2.89
N HIS A 220 -2.80 -11.50 -3.96
CA HIS A 220 -2.27 -10.77 -5.11
C HIS A 220 -3.35 -9.93 -5.82
N SER A 221 -4.52 -10.50 -6.12
CA SER A 221 -5.67 -9.76 -6.68
C SER A 221 -6.13 -8.63 -5.75
N THR A 222 -6.11 -8.89 -4.44
CA THR A 222 -6.50 -7.92 -3.42
C THR A 222 -5.56 -6.71 -3.40
N TRP A 223 -4.25 -6.97 -3.42
CA TRP A 223 -3.24 -5.92 -3.42
C TRP A 223 -3.13 -5.22 -4.77
N TRP A 224 -3.42 -5.89 -5.88
CA TRP A 224 -3.64 -5.24 -7.17
C TRP A 224 -4.77 -4.21 -7.07
N ALA A 225 -5.95 -4.59 -6.57
CA ALA A 225 -7.08 -3.66 -6.44
C ALA A 225 -6.76 -2.48 -5.51
N THR A 226 -6.06 -2.74 -4.40
CA THR A 226 -5.69 -1.71 -3.43
C THR A 226 -4.74 -0.68 -4.05
N GLN A 227 -3.75 -1.15 -4.82
CA GLN A 227 -2.83 -0.29 -5.58
C GLN A 227 -3.55 0.51 -6.67
N THR A 228 -4.34 -0.17 -7.52
CA THR A 228 -5.11 0.46 -8.60
C THR A 228 -6.03 1.56 -8.07
N ALA A 229 -6.73 1.34 -6.96
CA ALA A 229 -7.59 2.36 -6.35
C ALA A 229 -6.81 3.60 -5.87
N ALA A 230 -5.65 3.40 -5.22
CA ALA A 230 -4.80 4.50 -4.76
C ALA A 230 -4.27 5.35 -5.92
N TYR A 231 -3.80 4.71 -7.00
CA TYR A 231 -3.24 5.41 -8.16
C TYR A 231 -4.33 6.08 -8.99
N ALA A 232 -5.49 5.43 -9.15
CA ALA A 232 -6.64 6.03 -9.81
C ALA A 232 -7.12 7.29 -9.08
N ARG A 233 -7.19 7.25 -7.73
CA ARG A 233 -7.50 8.42 -6.90
C ARG A 233 -6.47 9.54 -7.12
N LEU A 234 -5.18 9.22 -7.04
CA LEU A 234 -4.11 10.19 -7.29
C LEU A 234 -4.22 10.83 -8.68
N CYS A 235 -4.51 10.05 -9.73
CA CYS A 235 -4.64 10.59 -11.09
C CYS A 235 -5.98 11.27 -11.37
N GLY A 236 -6.91 11.31 -10.39
CA GLY A 236 -8.28 11.80 -10.61
C GLY A 236 -9.12 10.91 -11.53
N ASN A 237 -8.67 9.68 -11.81
CA ASN A 237 -9.36 8.73 -12.68
C ASN A 237 -10.47 7.99 -11.92
N ARG A 238 -11.60 8.68 -11.73
CA ARG A 238 -12.75 8.15 -10.99
C ARG A 238 -13.38 6.91 -11.63
N ALA A 239 -13.30 6.78 -12.94
CA ALA A 239 -13.81 5.61 -13.65
C ALA A 239 -13.01 4.35 -13.30
N ALA A 240 -11.68 4.41 -13.34
CA ALA A 240 -10.81 3.30 -12.94
C ALA A 240 -10.97 2.97 -11.44
N GLU A 241 -11.12 4.00 -10.60
CA GLU A 241 -11.39 3.84 -9.17
C GLU A 241 -12.71 3.08 -8.93
N GLU A 242 -13.80 3.51 -9.55
CA GLU A 242 -15.12 2.86 -9.46
C GLU A 242 -15.12 1.43 -10.02
N ALA A 243 -14.45 1.21 -11.15
CA ALA A 243 -14.32 -0.11 -11.75
C ALA A 243 -13.59 -1.08 -10.79
N THR A 244 -12.54 -0.60 -10.13
CA THR A 244 -11.78 -1.38 -9.15
C THR A 244 -12.62 -1.75 -7.93
N TYR A 245 -13.42 -0.82 -7.40
CA TYR A 245 -14.32 -1.11 -6.29
C TYR A 245 -15.40 -2.11 -6.66
N ASN A 246 -16.00 -1.96 -7.84
CA ASN A 246 -16.98 -2.93 -8.33
C ASN A 246 -16.35 -4.32 -8.53
N LEU A 247 -15.12 -4.39 -9.04
CA LEU A 247 -14.41 -5.65 -9.19
C LEU A 247 -14.15 -6.32 -7.83
N ALA A 248 -13.70 -5.55 -6.85
CA ALA A 248 -13.48 -6.04 -5.49
C ALA A 248 -14.78 -6.58 -4.86
N LEU A 249 -15.86 -5.80 -4.90
CA LEU A 249 -17.15 -6.15 -4.31
C LEU A 249 -17.83 -7.33 -5.01
N LYS A 250 -17.87 -7.32 -6.34
CA LYS A 250 -18.69 -8.27 -7.12
C LYS A 250 -17.93 -9.53 -7.51
N SER A 251 -16.60 -9.51 -7.49
CA SER A 251 -15.76 -10.64 -7.94
C SER A 251 -14.77 -11.07 -6.87
N PHE A 252 -13.89 -10.19 -6.37
CA PHE A 252 -12.79 -10.65 -5.52
C PHE A 252 -13.25 -11.16 -4.15
N ILE A 253 -14.04 -10.37 -3.41
CA ILE A 253 -14.51 -10.79 -2.08
C ILE A 253 -15.34 -12.09 -2.17
N PRO A 254 -16.36 -12.21 -3.05
CA PRO A 254 -17.16 -13.45 -3.14
C PRO A 254 -16.38 -14.69 -3.60
N LYS A 255 -15.30 -14.52 -4.37
CA LYS A 255 -14.48 -15.65 -4.85
C LYS A 255 -13.38 -16.06 -3.89
N GLN A 256 -12.85 -15.12 -3.10
CA GLN A 256 -11.75 -15.38 -2.19
C GLN A 256 -12.20 -15.90 -0.81
N PHE A 257 -13.39 -15.50 -0.36
CA PHE A 257 -13.92 -15.91 0.95
C PHE A 257 -15.11 -16.85 0.82
N LYS A 258 -15.13 -17.87 1.68
CA LYS A 258 -16.31 -18.73 1.89
C LYS A 258 -17.36 -18.01 2.74
N PRO A 259 -18.62 -18.50 2.77
CA PRO A 259 -19.67 -17.94 3.63
C PRO A 259 -19.32 -17.88 5.13
N ASP A 260 -18.43 -18.77 5.60
CA ASP A 260 -17.97 -18.76 6.99
C ASP A 260 -16.92 -17.68 7.29
N GLY A 261 -16.35 -17.04 6.27
CA GLY A 261 -15.30 -16.03 6.34
C GLY A 261 -13.88 -16.55 6.10
N SER A 262 -13.70 -17.87 5.94
CA SER A 262 -12.39 -18.46 5.63
C SER A 262 -11.92 -18.13 4.22
N ALA A 263 -10.60 -18.06 4.02
CA ALA A 263 -9.96 -17.70 2.75
C ALA A 263 -9.12 -18.89 2.21
N PRO A 264 -9.71 -19.81 1.42
CA PRO A 264 -9.09 -21.11 1.12
C PRO A 264 -7.73 -21.03 0.43
N ALA A 265 -7.55 -20.09 -0.49
CA ALA A 265 -6.29 -19.92 -1.21
C ALA A 265 -5.13 -19.50 -0.28
N GLU A 266 -5.42 -18.69 0.73
CA GLU A 266 -4.43 -18.28 1.73
C GLU A 266 -4.18 -19.38 2.75
N GLU A 267 -5.23 -20.09 3.11
CA GLU A 267 -5.18 -21.15 4.11
C GLU A 267 -4.43 -22.39 3.65
N ALA A 268 -4.31 -22.58 2.33
CA ALA A 268 -3.51 -23.63 1.71
C ALA A 268 -1.99 -23.37 1.77
N ARG A 269 -1.55 -22.19 2.22
CA ARG A 269 -0.14 -21.78 2.23
C ARG A 269 0.61 -22.30 3.46
N THR A 270 1.92 -22.47 3.34
CA THR A 270 2.77 -22.89 4.48
C THR A 270 2.80 -21.86 5.61
N LYS A 271 2.54 -20.59 5.30
CA LYS A 271 2.34 -19.47 6.24
C LYS A 271 0.88 -19.01 6.24
N SER A 272 -0.05 -19.94 6.39
CA SER A 272 -1.48 -19.73 6.13
C SER A 272 -2.10 -18.54 6.88
N LEU A 273 -1.97 -18.50 8.21
CA LEU A 273 -2.48 -17.37 9.01
C LEU A 273 -1.89 -16.03 8.55
N GLY A 274 -0.65 -16.05 8.05
CA GLY A 274 -0.04 -14.88 7.44
C GLY A 274 -0.61 -14.38 6.16
N TYR A 275 -0.86 -15.30 5.26
CA TYR A 275 -1.50 -14.94 4.02
C TYR A 275 -2.93 -14.46 4.27
N SER A 276 -3.66 -15.08 5.21
CA SER A 276 -4.99 -14.62 5.61
C SER A 276 -4.96 -13.19 6.19
N ILE A 277 -4.02 -12.88 7.07
CA ILE A 277 -3.84 -11.52 7.62
C ILE A 277 -3.46 -10.53 6.51
N MET A 278 -2.48 -10.88 5.67
CA MET A 278 -2.00 -10.02 4.59
C MET A 278 -3.10 -9.73 3.55
N ASN A 279 -3.98 -10.69 3.29
CA ASN A 279 -5.12 -10.51 2.40
C ASN A 279 -6.13 -9.52 3.01
N LEU A 280 -6.51 -9.70 4.27
CA LEU A 280 -7.43 -8.78 4.95
C LEU A 280 -6.82 -7.38 5.15
N ASP A 281 -5.51 -7.25 5.34
CA ASP A 281 -4.84 -5.94 5.37
C ASP A 281 -5.02 -5.16 4.07
N GLY A 282 -4.92 -5.85 2.92
CA GLY A 282 -5.16 -5.26 1.61
C GLY A 282 -6.60 -4.81 1.45
N PHE A 283 -7.56 -5.69 1.73
CA PHE A 283 -8.99 -5.34 1.62
C PHE A 283 -9.43 -4.25 2.59
N ALA A 284 -8.95 -4.26 3.85
CA ALA A 284 -9.25 -3.22 4.83
C ALA A 284 -8.65 -1.87 4.40
N LEU A 285 -7.45 -1.87 3.80
CA LEU A 285 -6.86 -0.66 3.24
C LEU A 285 -7.64 -0.16 2.02
N LEU A 286 -8.07 -1.05 1.13
CA LEU A 286 -8.95 -0.72 -0.01
C LEU A 286 -10.27 -0.10 0.47
N ALA A 287 -10.92 -0.69 1.47
CA ALA A 287 -12.15 -0.18 2.06
C ALA A 287 -11.96 1.21 2.70
N ARG A 288 -10.79 1.45 3.32
CA ARG A 288 -10.40 2.76 3.84
C ARG A 288 -10.20 3.80 2.73
N ILE A 289 -9.48 3.45 1.67
CA ILE A 289 -9.24 4.35 0.51
C ILE A 289 -10.56 4.70 -0.17
N ALA A 290 -11.45 3.71 -0.34
CA ALA A 290 -12.75 3.89 -0.95
C ALA A 290 -13.68 4.78 -0.12
N GLY A 291 -13.58 4.74 1.21
CA GLY A 291 -14.51 5.42 2.11
C GLY A 291 -15.95 4.88 2.01
N ARG A 292 -16.12 3.60 1.63
CA ARG A 292 -17.44 2.99 1.36
C ARG A 292 -17.80 1.93 2.39
N ALA A 293 -18.95 2.10 3.03
CA ALA A 293 -19.51 1.13 3.98
C ALA A 293 -19.67 -0.26 3.35
N ALA A 294 -20.13 -0.35 2.09
CA ALA A 294 -20.37 -1.62 1.43
C ALA A 294 -19.14 -2.56 1.39
N LEU A 295 -17.91 -2.03 1.26
CA LEU A 295 -16.71 -2.87 1.33
C LEU A 295 -16.51 -3.42 2.74
N TRP A 296 -16.67 -2.58 3.76
CA TRP A 296 -16.58 -3.00 5.16
C TRP A 296 -17.66 -4.03 5.51
N ASP A 297 -18.91 -3.82 5.09
CA ASP A 297 -20.02 -4.73 5.34
C ASP A 297 -19.73 -6.13 4.79
N ASN A 298 -19.19 -6.22 3.56
CA ASN A 298 -18.82 -7.50 2.94
C ASN A 298 -17.55 -8.14 3.56
N LEU A 299 -16.72 -7.36 4.24
CA LEU A 299 -15.54 -7.84 4.95
C LEU A 299 -15.81 -8.19 6.42
N SER A 300 -16.97 -7.82 6.97
CA SER A 300 -17.33 -8.06 8.38
C SER A 300 -17.15 -9.53 8.78
N ARG A 301 -17.68 -10.46 7.97
CA ARG A 301 -17.60 -11.90 8.25
C ARG A 301 -16.17 -12.46 8.17
N PRO A 302 -15.37 -12.21 7.11
CA PRO A 302 -13.95 -12.55 7.10
C PRO A 302 -13.13 -11.99 8.26
N ILE A 303 -13.40 -10.74 8.66
CA ILE A 303 -12.72 -10.09 9.79
C ILE A 303 -13.07 -10.81 11.09
N GLU A 304 -14.35 -11.09 11.34
CA GLU A 304 -14.81 -11.82 12.51
C GLU A 304 -14.28 -13.26 12.57
N TYR A 305 -14.19 -13.93 11.42
CA TYR A 305 -13.58 -15.25 11.30
C TYR A 305 -12.13 -15.24 11.74
N LEU A 306 -11.33 -14.29 11.25
CA LEU A 306 -9.89 -14.29 11.48
C LEU A 306 -9.48 -13.72 12.84
N ALA A 307 -10.27 -12.77 13.38
CA ALA A 307 -9.99 -12.08 14.64
C ALA A 307 -9.49 -12.99 15.79
N PRO A 308 -10.19 -14.09 16.19
CA PRO A 308 -9.74 -14.92 17.31
C PRO A 308 -8.34 -15.52 17.12
N PHE A 309 -7.94 -15.80 15.87
CA PHE A 309 -6.63 -16.37 15.54
C PHE A 309 -5.52 -15.33 15.46
N VAL A 310 -5.85 -14.07 15.20
CA VAL A 310 -4.88 -12.97 15.29
C VAL A 310 -4.60 -12.62 16.75
N LEU A 311 -5.65 -12.64 17.59
CA LEU A 311 -5.53 -12.38 19.03
C LEU A 311 -4.79 -13.49 19.77
N ASP A 312 -4.99 -14.73 19.33
CA ASP A 312 -4.32 -15.91 19.86
C ASP A 312 -3.92 -16.85 18.73
N PRO A 313 -2.72 -16.66 18.14
CA PRO A 313 -2.22 -17.51 17.07
C PRO A 313 -2.09 -18.98 17.42
N SER A 314 -2.07 -19.35 18.71
CA SER A 314 -2.00 -20.76 19.14
C SER A 314 -3.26 -21.56 18.78
N LYS A 315 -4.38 -20.86 18.56
CA LYS A 315 -5.66 -21.48 18.13
C LYS A 315 -5.68 -21.86 16.65
N TRP A 316 -4.69 -21.42 15.88
CA TRP A 316 -4.63 -21.70 14.45
C TRP A 316 -4.05 -23.09 14.19
N THR A 317 -4.88 -24.00 13.67
CA THR A 317 -4.51 -25.41 13.46
C THR A 317 -4.01 -25.73 12.04
N LYS A 318 -4.04 -24.74 11.12
CA LYS A 318 -3.55 -24.89 9.74
C LYS A 318 -2.06 -24.55 9.64
N PRO A 319 -1.36 -24.90 8.53
CA PRO A 319 0.10 -24.77 8.44
C PRO A 319 0.60 -23.34 8.68
N GLN A 320 1.49 -23.16 9.67
CA GLN A 320 2.13 -21.88 9.94
C GLN A 320 3.61 -22.09 10.31
N ILE A 321 4.44 -22.29 9.29
CA ILE A 321 5.86 -22.70 9.43
C ILE A 321 6.78 -21.65 10.07
N SER A 322 6.26 -20.45 10.33
CA SER A 322 6.97 -19.40 11.06
C SER A 322 6.02 -18.72 12.05
N PRO A 323 6.45 -18.37 13.27
CA PRO A 323 5.59 -17.71 14.25
C PRO A 323 4.94 -16.42 13.74
N ILE A 324 3.75 -16.10 14.25
CA ILE A 324 3.12 -14.79 14.04
C ILE A 324 3.59 -13.88 15.17
N GLY A 325 4.51 -12.99 14.85
CA GLY A 325 4.95 -11.96 15.79
C GLY A 325 3.94 -10.84 15.97
N ARG A 326 4.24 -9.95 16.91
CA ARG A 326 3.63 -8.61 16.99
C ARG A 326 3.88 -7.84 15.68
N ASN A 327 3.13 -6.76 15.45
CA ASN A 327 3.30 -5.83 14.34
C ASN A 327 3.02 -6.40 12.93
N ARG A 328 2.31 -7.53 12.84
CA ARG A 328 2.23 -8.32 11.60
C ARG A 328 1.09 -7.91 10.65
N GLY A 329 0.08 -7.21 11.15
CA GLY A 329 -1.03 -6.70 10.34
C GLY A 329 -1.81 -5.61 11.07
N TYR A 330 -2.82 -5.06 10.41
CA TYR A 330 -3.55 -3.89 10.89
C TYR A 330 -5.04 -3.86 10.54
N PHE A 331 -5.57 -4.85 9.80
CA PHE A 331 -6.97 -4.88 9.38
C PHE A 331 -7.94 -4.75 10.56
N LEU A 332 -7.62 -5.38 11.70
CA LEU A 332 -8.47 -5.38 12.88
C LEU A 332 -8.58 -3.98 13.49
N GLY A 333 -7.48 -3.23 13.50
CA GLY A 333 -7.47 -1.82 13.90
C GLY A 333 -8.31 -0.94 12.99
N LEU A 334 -8.17 -1.10 11.67
CA LEU A 334 -8.97 -0.32 10.71
C LEU A 334 -10.46 -0.64 10.81
N ALA A 335 -10.80 -1.92 10.95
CA ALA A 335 -12.16 -2.36 11.19
C ALA A 335 -12.69 -1.81 12.52
N GLY A 336 -11.88 -1.81 13.58
CA GLY A 336 -12.23 -1.22 14.87
C GLY A 336 -12.55 0.26 14.78
N LEU A 337 -11.75 1.03 14.03
CA LEU A 337 -12.01 2.45 13.78
C LEU A 337 -13.29 2.66 12.96
N HIS A 338 -13.52 1.84 11.92
CA HIS A 338 -14.70 1.96 11.06
C HIS A 338 -16.00 1.61 11.78
N PHE A 339 -16.06 0.41 12.39
CA PHE A 339 -17.24 -0.08 13.11
C PHE A 339 -17.36 0.45 14.54
N GLN A 340 -16.45 1.35 14.96
CA GLN A 340 -16.38 1.89 16.32
C GLN A 340 -16.31 0.81 17.41
N ARG A 341 -15.68 -0.34 17.11
CA ARG A 341 -15.51 -1.46 18.05
C ARG A 341 -14.27 -1.25 18.91
N ARG A 342 -14.44 -0.64 20.09
CA ARG A 342 -13.34 -0.37 21.06
C ARG A 342 -12.49 -1.60 21.37
N GLY A 343 -13.10 -2.77 21.55
CA GLY A 343 -12.37 -4.01 21.82
C GLY A 343 -11.38 -4.39 20.71
N TRP A 344 -11.71 -4.13 19.44
CA TRP A 344 -10.80 -4.36 18.31
C TRP A 344 -9.67 -3.34 18.24
N ILE A 345 -9.98 -2.07 18.56
CA ILE A 345 -8.97 -1.01 18.65
C ILE A 345 -7.93 -1.35 19.74
N GLU A 346 -8.39 -1.69 20.95
CA GLU A 346 -7.50 -2.03 22.06
C GLU A 346 -6.69 -3.29 21.76
N ALA A 347 -7.33 -4.31 21.17
CA ALA A 347 -6.65 -5.51 20.77
C ALA A 347 -5.54 -5.25 19.73
N GLN A 348 -5.83 -4.46 18.69
CA GLN A 348 -4.81 -4.09 17.72
C GLN A 348 -3.66 -3.31 18.36
N ARG A 349 -3.93 -2.42 19.33
CA ARG A 349 -2.85 -1.72 20.06
C ARG A 349 -1.91 -2.70 20.78
N ARG A 350 -2.45 -3.76 21.38
CA ARG A 350 -1.65 -4.80 22.06
C ARG A 350 -0.85 -5.64 21.06
N LEU A 351 -1.42 -5.93 19.89
CA LEU A 351 -0.74 -6.62 18.79
C LEU A 351 0.34 -5.75 18.14
N GLY A 352 0.22 -4.42 18.24
CA GLY A 352 1.04 -3.45 17.54
C GLY A 352 0.69 -3.34 16.06
N VAL A 353 1.54 -2.70 15.28
CA VAL A 353 1.34 -2.39 13.85
C VAL A 353 2.68 -2.45 13.12
N PRO A 354 2.71 -2.65 11.78
CA PRO A 354 3.95 -2.67 11.02
C PRO A 354 4.83 -1.44 11.30
N SER A 355 6.15 -1.61 11.34
CA SER A 355 7.11 -0.56 11.71
C SER A 355 7.40 0.47 10.60
N ASN A 356 6.47 0.63 9.65
CA ASN A 356 6.56 1.61 8.57
C ASN A 356 5.84 2.92 8.93
N THR A 357 6.01 3.96 8.11
CA THR A 357 5.35 5.27 8.30
C THR A 357 3.83 5.14 8.53
N TRP A 358 3.13 4.35 7.71
CA TRP A 358 1.68 4.17 7.87
C TRP A 358 1.32 3.53 9.21
N GLY A 359 2.03 2.46 9.59
CA GLY A 359 1.81 1.80 10.87
C GLY A 359 2.03 2.75 12.04
N ALA A 360 3.10 3.56 12.04
CA ALA A 360 3.32 4.55 13.10
C ALA A 360 2.16 5.57 13.24
N LEU A 361 1.63 6.05 12.11
CA LEU A 361 0.44 6.92 12.11
C LEU A 361 -0.78 6.18 12.64
N LEU A 362 -1.02 4.95 12.17
CA LEU A 362 -2.14 4.14 12.60
C LEU A 362 -2.08 3.79 14.10
N ALA A 363 -0.93 3.46 14.65
CA ALA A 363 -0.76 3.26 16.10
C ALA A 363 -1.27 4.46 16.90
N SER A 364 -0.96 5.66 16.40
CA SER A 364 -1.34 6.93 17.03
C SER A 364 -2.85 7.17 16.90
N LEU A 365 -3.43 6.85 15.74
CA LEU A 365 -4.88 6.93 15.54
C LEU A 365 -5.64 6.00 16.49
N LEU A 366 -5.20 4.74 16.59
CA LEU A 366 -5.76 3.77 17.52
C LEU A 366 -5.61 4.23 18.98
N GLY A 367 -4.48 4.85 19.32
CA GLY A 367 -4.24 5.44 20.63
C GLY A 367 -5.19 6.59 20.96
N SER A 368 -5.50 7.43 19.97
CA SER A 368 -6.39 8.60 20.13
C SER A 368 -7.90 8.28 20.10
N ALA A 369 -8.26 7.07 19.70
CA ALA A 369 -9.65 6.62 19.55
C ALA A 369 -10.12 5.69 20.68
N ALA A 370 -9.20 5.29 21.56
CA ALA A 370 -9.46 4.35 22.66
C ALA A 370 -10.05 5.03 23.90
#